data_AF-A0A193QFJ8-F1
#
_entry.id   AF-A0A193QFJ8-F1
#
_cell.length_a   1.000
_cell.length_b   1.000
_cell.length_c   1.000
_cell.angle_alpha   90.00
_cell.angle_beta   90.00
_cell.angle_gamma   90.00
#
_symmetry.space_group_name_H-M   'P 1'
#
loop_
_entity.id
_entity.type
_entity.pdbx_description
1 polymer ?
#
loop_
_entity_poly.entity_id
_entity_poly.type
_entity_poly.pdbx_seq_one_letter_code
_entity_poly.pdbx_strand_id
1 'polypeptide(L)' 'MLILPVILVAVVELLNSAIEALVDRISPEQHPLAGRAKDMGSAAVLLAILLAATTWLTLRSEAS' A
#
# COMPACT_ATOMS: atom_id res chain seq x y z
N MET A 1 2.94 -2.07 -19.94
CA MET A 1 1.59 -1.63 -19.49
C MET A 1 1.74 -0.82 -18.22
N LEU A 2 1.45 0.48 -18.24
CA LEU A 2 1.65 1.39 -17.10
C LEU A 2 0.43 1.47 -16.14
N ILE A 3 -0.72 0.98 -16.58
CA ILE A 3 -1.98 1.06 -15.81
C ILE A 3 -2.00 0.02 -14.67
N LEU A 4 -1.40 -1.16 -14.88
CA LEU A 4 -1.47 -2.26 -13.92
C LEU A 4 -0.81 -1.95 -12.56
N PRO A 5 0.41 -1.36 -12.49
CA PRO A 5 1.01 -0.99 -11.21
C PRO A 5 0.22 0.09 -10.46
N VAL A 6 -0.42 1.01 -11.20
CA VAL A 6 -1.26 2.06 -10.60
C VAL A 6 -2.54 1.47 -10.00
N ILE A 7 -3.18 0.53 -10.70
CA ILE A 7 -4.34 -0.20 -10.17
C ILE A 7 -3.93 -1.01 -8.93
N LEU A 8 -2.75 -1.65 -8.94
CA LEU A 8 -2.26 -2.38 -7.77
C LEU A 8 -2.07 -1.46 -6.55
N VAL A 9 -1.49 -0.26 -6.72
CA VAL A 9 -1.40 0.74 -5.64
C VAL A 9 -2.78 1.06 -5.08
N ALA A 10 -3.77 1.32 -5.94
CA ALA A 10 -5.13 1.62 -5.51
C ALA A 10 -5.78 0.45 -4.74
N VAL A 11 -5.57 -0.80 -5.18
CA VAL A 11 -6.07 -1.99 -4.47
C VAL A 11 -5.43 -2.10 -3.08
N VAL A 12 -4.11 -1.92 -2.99
CA VAL A 12 -3.40 -2.03 -1.71
C VAL A 12 -3.79 -0.91 -0.75
N GLU A 13 -4.00 0.31 -1.24
CA GLU A 13 -4.50 1.43 -0.45
C GLU A 13 -5.90 1.15 0.12
N LEU A 14 -6.82 0.63 -0.70
CA LEU A 14 -8.16 0.25 -0.26
C LEU A 14 -8.12 -0.84 0.82
N LEU A 15 -7.21 -1.81 0.70
CA LEU A 15 -6.99 -2.84 1.73
C LEU A 15 -6.42 -2.23 3.01
N ASN A 16 -5.47 -1.28 2.92
CA ASN A 16 -4.93 -0.58 4.08
C ASN A 16 -6.04 0.18 4.83
N SER A 17 -6.85 0.97 4.12
CA SER A 17 -7.98 1.69 4.74
C SER A 17 -9.02 0.75 5.35
N ALA A 18 -9.27 -0.42 4.74
CA ALA A 18 -10.17 -1.43 5.30
C ALA A 18 -9.61 -2.03 6.61
N ILE A 19 -8.30 -2.29 6.67
CA ILE A 19 -7.63 -2.76 7.89
C ILE A 19 -7.68 -1.68 8.96
N GLU A 20 -7.39 -0.42 8.64
CA GLU A 20 -7.49 0.71 9.57
C GLU A 20 -8.90 0.82 10.16
N ALA A 21 -9.94 0.80 9.32
CA ALA A 21 -11.33 0.85 9.77
C ALA A 21 -11.72 -0.32 10.66
N LEU A 22 -11.22 -1.53 10.37
CA LEU A 22 -11.46 -2.72 11.19
C LEU A 22 -10.74 -2.60 12.55
N VAL A 23 -9.47 -2.17 12.55
CA VAL A 23 -8.65 -2.00 13.74
C VAL A 23 -9.25 -0.91 14.65
N ASP A 24 -9.67 0.22 14.09
CA ASP A 24 -10.31 1.31 14.84
C ASP A 24 -11.65 0.89 15.44
N ARG A 25 -12.38 -0.01 14.78
CA ARG A 25 -13.64 -0.56 15.32
C ARG A 25 -13.42 -1.53 16.48
N ILE A 26 -12.37 -2.37 16.42
CA ILE A 26 -12.15 -3.45 17.40
C ILE A 26 -11.31 -2.97 18.61
N SER A 27 -10.46 -1.95 18.43
CA SER A 27 -9.53 -1.48 19.46
C SER A 27 -9.83 -0.03 19.87
N PRO A 28 -10.85 0.21 20.72
CA PRO A 28 -11.18 1.54 21.21
C PRO A 28 -10.07 2.16 22.09
N GLU A 29 -9.23 1.33 22.71
CA GLU A 29 -7.97 1.73 23.34
C GLU A 29 -6.79 1.35 22.44
N GLN A 30 -5.76 2.20 22.38
CA GLN A 30 -4.57 1.94 21.53
C GLN A 30 -3.81 0.70 22.03
N HIS A 31 -4.04 -0.43 21.36
CA HIS A 31 -3.31 -1.66 21.64
C HIS A 31 -2.02 -1.71 20.82
N PRO A 32 -0.89 -2.19 21.37
CA PRO A 32 0.37 -2.34 20.64
C PRO A 32 0.24 -3.16 19.34
N LEU A 33 -0.72 -4.10 19.30
CA LEU A 33 -1.02 -4.91 18.11
C LEU A 33 -1.80 -4.13 17.04
N ALA A 34 -2.65 -3.18 17.44
CA ALA A 34 -3.36 -2.29 16.53
C ALA A 34 -2.37 -1.38 15.78
N GLY A 35 -1.36 -0.84 16.49
CA GLY A 35 -0.28 -0.08 15.86
C GLY A 35 0.47 -0.90 14.80
N ARG A 36 0.88 -2.12 15.14
CA ARG A 36 1.58 -3.02 14.21
C ARG A 36 0.76 -3.34 12.95
N ALA A 37 -0.56 -3.54 13.10
CA ALA A 37 -1.43 -3.80 11.95
C ALA A 37 -1.45 -2.62 10.97
N LYS A 38 -1.51 -1.38 11.49
CA LYS A 38 -1.46 -0.15 10.67
C LYS A 38 -0.10 0.05 9.99
N ASP A 39 0.98 -0.19 10.72
CA ASP A 39 2.34 -0.10 10.17
C ASP A 39 2.55 -1.07 9.00
N MET A 40 2.06 -2.30 9.14
CA MET A 40 2.14 -3.31 8.08
C MET A 40 1.31 -2.93 6.85
N GLY A 41 0.13 -2.35 7.04
CA GLY A 41 -0.71 -1.88 5.94
C GLY A 41 -0.07 -0.71 5.18
N SER A 42 0.46 0.27 5.90
CA SER A 42 1.21 1.39 5.30
C SER A 42 2.49 0.93 4.58
N ALA A 43 3.19 -0.07 5.13
CA ALA A 43 4.36 -0.67 4.47
C ALA A 43 3.99 -1.37 3.14
N ALA A 44 2.83 -2.03 3.06
CA ALA A 44 2.35 -2.64 1.83
C ALA A 44 2.09 -1.59 0.75
N VAL A 45 1.46 -0.45 1.10
CA VAL A 45 1.24 0.69 0.20
C VAL A 45 2.57 1.23 -0.33
N LEU A 46 3.56 1.43 0.55
CA LEU A 46 4.89 1.89 0.15
C LEU A 46 5.54 0.93 -0.87
N LEU A 47 5.48 -0.38 -0.64
CA LEU A 47 6.00 -1.38 -1.57
C LEU A 47 5.29 -1.35 -2.92
N ALA A 48 3.97 -1.14 -2.95
CA ALA A 48 3.21 -1.00 -4.18
C ALA A 48 3.63 0.25 -4.97
N ILE A 49 3.85 1.38 -4.29
CA ILE A 49 4.36 2.62 -4.91
C ILE A 49 5.77 2.41 -5.47
N LEU A 50 6.66 1.75 -4.74
CA LEU A 50 8.01 1.43 -5.21
C LEU A 50 7.97 0.51 -6.44
N LEU A 51 7.06 -0.47 -6.49
CA LEU A 51 6.86 -1.31 -7.67
C LEU A 51 6.39 -0.47 -8.87
N ALA A 52 5.43 0.45 -8.67
CA ALA A 52 4.96 1.33 -9.73
C ALA A 52 6.08 2.24 -10.26
N ALA A 53 6.87 2.84 -9.36
CA ALA A 53 7.99 3.69 -9.71
C ALA A 53 9.09 2.94 -10.48
N THR A 54 9.46 1.74 -10.03
CA THR A 54 10.46 0.89 -10.71
C THR A 54 9.98 0.41 -12.08
N THR A 55 8.70 0.06 -12.21
CA THR A 55 8.09 -0.29 -13.51
C THR A 55 8.16 0.90 -14.48
N TRP A 56 7.94 2.10 -13.99
CA TRP A 56 8.03 3.31 -14.82
C TRP A 56 9.46 3.63 -15.23
N LEU A 57 10.41 3.50 -14.30
CA LEU A 57 11.82 3.79 -14.55
C LEU A 57 12.42 2.82 -15.56
N THR A 58 12.13 1.52 -15.42
CA THR A 58 12.58 0.48 -16.36
C THR A 58 12.03 0.70 -17.76
N LEU A 59 10.73 0.98 -17.89
CA LEU A 59 10.14 1.32 -19.19
C LEU A 59 10.73 2.59 -19.80
N ARG A 60 11.05 3.61 -18.99
CA ARG A 60 11.72 4.82 -19.47
C ARG A 60 13.14 4.53 -19.96
N SER A 61 13.90 3.68 -19.27
CA SER A 61 15.27 3.33 -19.67
C SER A 61 15.35 2.49 -20.94
N GLU A 62 14.32 1.71 -21.26
CA GLU A 62 14.24 0.97 -22.52
C GLU A 62 13.84 1.86 -23.72
N ALA A 63 13.28 3.04 -23.45
CA ALA A 63 12.83 3.98 -24.47
C ALA A 63 13.89 5.03 -24.87
N SER A 64 15.09 4.99 -24.27
CA SER A 64 16.23 5.90 -24.52
C SER A 64 17.36 5.19 -25.24
#